data_AF-A0A954IV12-F1
#
_entry.id   AF-A0A954IV12-F1
#
_cell.length_a   1.000
_cell.length_b   1.000
_cell.length_c   1.000
_cell.angle_alpha   90.00
_cell.angle_beta   90.00
_cell.angle_gamma   90.00
#
_symmetry.space_group_name_H-M   'P 1'
#
loop_
_entity.id
_entity.type
_entity.pdbx_description
1 polymer ?
#
loop_
_entity_poly.entity_id
_entity_poly.type
_entity_poly.pdbx_seq_one_letter_code
_entity_poly.pdbx_strand_id
1 'polypeptide(L)'
;MATESLIHIVTGNCEPFRLVLRDGDKWDPSLEAINDRTYDYVKLCRLSLSLNIGIEPFGLGVCFDGTFFLPALPQYRERPRAVEEFNAALSRIVLGGVYCEAVSPADVGASTMSHAGYTMFSCAKGASARFHAAARMQSIAALDVMRLYKPETIRASELASAYNKGKRVLDKLPSFPSEIVLYASSHFVRHQWSECLIHAWTLSERLIEIAWAMRVVPPNVDRARRDFLQDQRAWTSATKLEVLLQIRALPEQLVMSLNVVRKARNRLVHDGKSPDYSNASMAIRSMFELLSMVASDFVSDVDFEDTVELVTKRSRPELFPQEEDDPLDPTHFLELPPVPGFSGWSDDEEYEVIESLRVKRVDFRDAEGSGDEAK
;
A
#
# COMPACT_ATOMS: atom_id res chain seq x y z
N MET A 1 -43.21 9.87 7.78
CA MET A 1 -41.83 10.38 7.65
C MET A 1 -41.41 10.11 6.22
N ALA A 2 -41.08 11.14 5.44
CA ALA A 2 -40.60 10.94 4.09
C ALA A 2 -39.29 10.15 4.17
N THR A 3 -39.23 8.95 3.58
CA THR A 3 -37.98 8.24 3.37
C THR A 3 -37.12 9.10 2.47
N GLU A 4 -36.16 9.83 3.06
CA GLU A 4 -35.10 10.46 2.29
C GLU A 4 -34.49 9.40 1.38
N SER A 5 -34.51 9.67 0.07
CA SER A 5 -33.98 8.73 -0.92
C SER A 5 -32.48 8.56 -0.68
N LEU A 6 -32.07 7.39 -0.20
CA LEU A 6 -30.67 7.07 -0.03
C LEU A 6 -29.92 7.12 -1.37
N ILE A 7 -28.70 7.62 -1.35
CA ILE A 7 -27.81 7.68 -2.52
C ILE A 7 -26.99 6.40 -2.56
N HIS A 8 -27.03 5.68 -3.68
CA HIS A 8 -26.17 4.51 -3.88
C HIS A 8 -24.72 4.92 -4.15
N ILE A 9 -23.79 4.27 -3.46
CA ILE A 9 -22.35 4.51 -3.59
C ILE A 9 -21.59 3.17 -3.65
N VAL A 10 -20.35 3.24 -4.10
CA VAL A 10 -19.38 2.14 -4.04
C VAL A 10 -18.27 2.57 -3.11
N THR A 11 -17.92 1.76 -2.12
CA THR A 11 -16.88 2.07 -1.13
C THR A 11 -15.62 1.25 -1.39
N GLY A 12 -14.47 1.80 -1.00
CA GLY A 12 -13.18 1.13 -0.97
C GLY A 12 -12.47 1.42 0.35
N ASN A 13 -11.92 0.38 0.96
CA ASN A 13 -11.21 0.45 2.24
C ASN A 13 -9.74 0.03 2.04
N CYS A 14 -8.81 0.81 2.58
CA CYS A 14 -7.38 0.57 2.49
C CYS A 14 -6.72 0.58 3.88
N GLU A 15 -5.56 -0.04 3.98
CA GLU A 15 -4.66 0.11 5.12
C GLU A 15 -3.70 1.31 4.91
N PRO A 16 -3.10 1.86 5.98
CA PRO A 16 -3.48 1.62 7.37
C PRO A 16 -4.83 2.29 7.67
N PHE A 17 -5.55 1.76 8.65
CA PHE A 17 -6.69 2.48 9.22
C PHE A 17 -6.26 3.86 9.73
N ARG A 18 -6.84 4.91 9.16
CA ARG A 18 -6.51 6.30 9.46
C ARG A 18 -7.75 7.18 9.47
N LEU A 19 -7.89 8.00 10.50
CA LEU A 19 -8.97 8.97 10.59
C LEU A 19 -8.64 10.24 9.81
N VAL A 20 -9.63 10.77 9.10
CA VAL A 20 -9.52 11.99 8.31
C VAL A 20 -10.30 13.11 8.98
N LEU A 21 -9.57 14.04 9.60
CA LEU A 21 -10.12 15.08 10.47
C LEU A 21 -10.37 16.38 9.70
N ARG A 22 -11.56 16.96 9.82
CA ARG A 22 -11.80 18.36 9.46
C ARG A 22 -11.24 19.29 10.55
N ASP A 23 -11.26 20.59 10.27
CA ASP A 23 -10.92 21.59 11.28
C ASP A 23 -11.89 21.49 12.47
N GLY A 24 -11.33 21.46 13.68
CA GLY A 24 -12.08 21.28 14.92
C GLY A 24 -12.50 19.84 15.25
N ASP A 25 -12.35 18.88 14.33
CA ASP A 25 -12.60 17.48 14.66
C ASP A 25 -11.57 16.95 15.69
N LYS A 26 -12.08 16.13 16.62
CA LYS A 26 -11.30 15.35 17.58
C LYS A 26 -11.79 13.90 17.61
N TRP A 27 -10.88 12.96 17.84
CA TRP A 27 -11.19 11.58 18.17
C TRP A 27 -10.41 11.24 19.43
N ASP A 28 -11.11 11.13 20.55
CA ASP A 28 -10.51 10.91 21.87
C ASP A 28 -11.44 10.05 22.74
N PRO A 29 -11.81 8.84 22.28
CA PRO A 29 -12.53 7.91 23.13
C PRO A 29 -11.63 7.43 24.27
N SER A 30 -12.19 7.24 25.46
CA SER A 30 -11.47 6.59 26.56
C SER A 30 -11.28 5.09 26.27
N LEU A 31 -10.34 4.43 26.96
CA LEU A 31 -10.15 2.98 26.85
C LEU A 31 -11.42 2.21 27.21
N GLU A 32 -12.14 2.68 28.23
CA GLU A 32 -13.43 2.10 28.63
C GLU A 32 -14.45 2.26 27.51
N ALA A 33 -14.51 3.42 26.86
CA ALA A 33 -15.42 3.62 25.72
C ALA A 33 -15.08 2.73 24.51
N ILE A 34 -13.80 2.42 24.31
CA ILE A 34 -13.33 1.46 23.30
C ILE A 34 -13.75 0.02 23.69
N ASN A 35 -13.44 -0.41 24.91
CA ASN A 35 -13.73 -1.75 25.41
C ASN A 35 -15.24 -2.05 25.50
N ASP A 36 -16.02 -1.10 26.00
CA ASP A 36 -17.48 -1.20 26.15
C ASP A 36 -18.23 -0.85 24.87
N ARG A 37 -17.50 -0.48 23.81
CA ARG A 37 -18.04 -0.13 22.49
C ARG A 37 -19.06 1.02 22.54
N THR A 38 -18.80 2.02 23.40
CA THR A 38 -19.64 3.22 23.57
C THR A 38 -19.07 4.45 22.86
N TYR A 39 -18.02 4.30 22.07
CA TYR A 39 -17.46 5.36 21.21
C TYR A 39 -18.46 5.88 20.16
N ASP A 40 -18.22 7.10 19.66
CA ASP A 40 -19.04 7.76 18.64
C ASP A 40 -18.88 7.12 17.25
N TYR A 41 -19.59 6.02 17.03
CA TYR A 41 -19.60 5.33 15.74
C TYR A 41 -20.24 6.17 14.62
N VAL A 42 -21.15 7.09 14.96
CA VAL A 42 -21.84 7.95 13.99
C VAL A 42 -20.82 8.84 13.29
N LYS A 43 -19.81 9.31 14.02
CA LYS A 43 -18.70 10.07 13.44
C LYS A 43 -17.91 9.27 12.41
N LEU A 44 -17.68 7.97 12.63
CA LEU A 44 -16.98 7.08 11.68
C LEU A 44 -17.72 6.98 10.32
N CYS A 45 -19.04 7.14 10.32
CA CYS A 45 -19.87 7.08 9.12
C CYS A 45 -19.89 8.40 8.30
N ARG A 46 -19.43 9.51 8.88
CA ARG A 46 -19.57 10.86 8.32
C ARG A 46 -18.54 11.14 7.23
N LEU A 47 -18.92 11.85 6.16
CA LEU A 47 -18.00 12.41 5.18
C LEU A 47 -17.02 13.41 5.84
N SER A 48 -15.77 13.42 5.39
CA SER A 48 -14.74 14.40 5.76
C SER A 48 -14.34 15.32 4.61
N LEU A 49 -14.18 14.82 3.39
CA LEU A 49 -13.89 15.65 2.21
C LEU A 49 -14.32 14.98 0.91
N SER A 50 -14.25 15.73 -0.19
CA SER A 50 -14.36 15.20 -1.55
C SER A 50 -13.17 15.67 -2.39
N LEU A 51 -12.57 14.75 -3.14
CA LEU A 51 -11.45 15.00 -4.04
C LEU A 51 -11.95 15.03 -5.50
N ASN A 52 -11.50 16.01 -6.27
CA ASN A 52 -11.78 16.04 -7.71
C ASN A 52 -10.85 15.07 -8.44
N ILE A 53 -11.42 13.94 -8.87
CA ILE A 53 -10.74 12.89 -9.64
C ILE A 53 -11.08 12.92 -11.14
N GLY A 54 -11.76 13.96 -11.62
CA GLY A 54 -12.13 14.11 -13.04
C GLY A 54 -13.48 13.50 -13.44
N ILE A 55 -14.40 13.32 -12.48
CA ILE A 55 -15.73 12.73 -12.70
C ILE A 55 -16.88 13.72 -12.47
N GLU A 56 -16.70 14.97 -12.90
CA GLU A 56 -17.66 16.06 -12.67
C GLU A 56 -19.10 15.69 -13.08
N PRO A 57 -20.13 16.14 -12.33
CA PRO A 57 -20.07 17.01 -11.15
C PRO A 57 -19.71 16.28 -9.83
N PHE A 58 -19.34 15.00 -9.91
CA PHE A 58 -19.01 14.18 -8.73
C PHE A 58 -17.52 14.24 -8.38
N GLY A 59 -17.18 13.68 -7.22
CA GLY A 59 -15.82 13.49 -6.78
C GLY A 59 -15.68 12.21 -5.97
N LEU A 60 -14.44 11.89 -5.59
CA LEU A 60 -14.12 10.80 -4.68
C LEU A 60 -14.36 11.28 -3.25
N GLY A 61 -15.38 10.75 -2.59
CA GLY A 61 -15.66 11.06 -1.19
C GLY A 61 -14.72 10.30 -0.25
N VAL A 62 -14.37 10.92 0.87
CA VAL A 62 -13.57 10.30 1.93
C VAL A 62 -14.27 10.52 3.26
N CYS A 63 -14.61 9.43 3.94
CA CYS A 63 -15.23 9.44 5.26
C CYS A 63 -14.21 9.71 6.37
N PHE A 64 -14.73 10.05 7.56
CA PHE A 64 -13.95 10.30 8.75
C PHE A 64 -13.10 9.10 9.15
N ASP A 65 -13.59 7.89 8.95
CA ASP A 65 -12.85 6.67 9.23
C ASP A 65 -11.83 6.30 8.14
N GLY A 66 -11.67 7.11 7.10
CA GLY A 66 -10.76 6.84 5.97
C GLY A 66 -11.37 6.02 4.83
N THR A 67 -12.65 5.63 4.90
CA THR A 67 -13.31 4.94 3.78
C THR A 67 -13.44 5.87 2.58
N PHE A 68 -12.99 5.41 1.42
CA PHE A 68 -13.22 6.09 0.15
C PHE A 68 -14.56 5.67 -0.45
N PHE A 69 -15.23 6.55 -1.17
CA PHE A 69 -16.36 6.15 -2.00
C PHE A 69 -16.45 6.88 -3.33
N LEU A 70 -17.03 6.17 -4.29
CA LEU A 70 -17.40 6.64 -5.61
C LEU A 70 -18.93 6.69 -5.72
N PRO A 71 -19.47 7.63 -6.52
CA PRO A 71 -20.88 7.56 -6.92
C PRO A 71 -21.15 6.24 -7.66
N ALA A 72 -22.34 5.66 -7.52
CA ALA A 72 -22.73 4.42 -8.19
C ALA A 72 -23.05 4.60 -9.69
N LEU A 73 -22.17 5.30 -10.41
CA LEU A 73 -22.20 5.43 -11.87
C LEU A 73 -22.07 4.05 -12.53
N PRO A 74 -22.64 3.84 -13.73
CA PRO A 74 -22.65 2.54 -14.39
C PRO A 74 -21.28 1.86 -14.45
N GLN A 75 -20.22 2.60 -14.78
CA GLN A 75 -18.85 2.07 -14.87
C GLN A 75 -18.29 1.57 -13.53
N TYR A 76 -18.70 2.16 -12.40
CA TYR A 76 -18.19 1.78 -11.07
C TYR A 76 -18.98 0.65 -10.41
N ARG A 77 -20.09 0.21 -11.03
CA ARG A 77 -20.80 -0.99 -10.59
C ARG A 77 -19.99 -2.26 -10.86
N GLU A 78 -19.05 -2.20 -11.80
CA GLU A 78 -18.07 -3.24 -12.02
C GLU A 78 -16.91 -3.08 -11.04
N ARG A 79 -16.75 -4.09 -10.17
CA ARG A 79 -15.73 -4.08 -9.12
C ARG A 79 -14.30 -3.78 -9.64
N PRO A 80 -13.81 -4.36 -10.75
CA PRO A 80 -12.46 -4.03 -11.26
C PRO A 80 -12.29 -2.55 -11.57
N ARG A 81 -13.30 -1.90 -12.16
CA ARG A 81 -13.26 -0.47 -12.50
C ARG A 81 -13.22 0.42 -11.26
N ALA A 82 -13.99 0.07 -10.23
CA ALA A 82 -13.93 0.77 -8.96
C ALA A 82 -12.55 0.61 -8.28
N VAL A 83 -11.97 -0.60 -8.31
CA VAL A 83 -10.62 -0.86 -7.79
C VAL A 83 -9.57 -0.02 -8.53
N GLU A 84 -9.62 0.01 -9.86
CA GLU A 84 -8.73 0.85 -10.70
C GLU A 84 -8.81 2.33 -10.26
N GLU A 85 -10.01 2.87 -10.10
CA GLU A 85 -10.22 4.27 -9.72
C GLU A 85 -9.72 4.58 -8.29
N PHE A 86 -10.03 3.71 -7.31
CA PHE A 86 -9.53 3.86 -5.95
C PHE A 86 -8.00 3.82 -5.91
N ASN A 87 -7.38 2.84 -6.55
CA ASN A 87 -5.93 2.68 -6.53
C ASN A 87 -5.22 3.80 -7.31
N ALA A 88 -5.82 4.32 -8.39
CA ALA A 88 -5.29 5.50 -9.07
C ALA A 88 -5.32 6.75 -8.16
N ALA A 89 -6.37 6.94 -7.36
CA ALA A 89 -6.43 8.04 -6.39
C ALA A 89 -5.43 7.84 -5.24
N LEU A 90 -5.31 6.62 -4.73
CA LEU A 90 -4.35 6.29 -3.66
C LEU A 90 -2.90 6.42 -4.11
N SER A 91 -2.56 6.07 -5.36
CA SER A 91 -1.22 6.33 -5.91
C SER A 91 -0.84 7.81 -5.87
N ARG A 92 -1.80 8.71 -6.13
CA ARG A 92 -1.56 10.16 -5.99
C ARG A 92 -1.33 10.56 -4.53
N ILE A 93 -2.00 9.91 -3.59
CA ILE A 93 -1.84 10.16 -2.15
C ILE A 93 -0.45 9.68 -1.69
N VAL A 94 -0.02 8.48 -2.09
CA VAL A 94 1.33 7.95 -1.78
C VAL A 94 2.44 8.83 -2.36
N LEU A 95 2.34 9.19 -3.64
CA LEU A 95 3.29 10.13 -4.28
C LEU A 95 3.23 11.54 -3.67
N GLY A 96 2.15 11.86 -2.97
CA GLY A 96 2.01 13.07 -2.18
C GLY A 96 2.73 13.05 -0.83
N GLY A 97 3.29 11.89 -0.42
CA GLY A 97 3.95 11.68 0.87
C GLY A 97 3.04 11.13 1.96
N VAL A 98 1.88 10.58 1.61
CA VAL A 98 0.94 9.98 2.57
C VAL A 98 0.81 8.49 2.30
N TYR A 99 1.34 7.66 3.20
CA TYR A 99 1.29 6.21 3.04
C TYR A 99 -0.14 5.67 3.09
N CYS A 100 -0.44 4.80 2.12
CA CYS A 100 -1.61 3.92 2.07
C CYS A 100 -1.28 2.68 1.21
N GLU A 101 -2.04 1.61 1.40
CA GLU A 101 -1.94 0.37 0.66
C GLU A 101 -3.02 0.27 -0.42
N ALA A 102 -2.77 -0.57 -1.42
CA ALA A 102 -3.72 -0.86 -2.48
C ALA A 102 -4.99 -1.51 -1.93
N VAL A 103 -6.13 -1.01 -2.41
CA VAL A 103 -7.45 -1.59 -2.20
C VAL A 103 -7.55 -2.87 -3.01
N SER A 104 -7.91 -3.96 -2.35
CA SER A 104 -8.18 -5.22 -3.02
C SER A 104 -9.63 -5.27 -3.53
N PRO A 105 -9.96 -6.11 -4.53
CA PRO A 105 -11.34 -6.34 -4.92
C PRO A 105 -12.24 -6.78 -3.76
N ALA A 106 -11.69 -7.48 -2.77
CA ALA A 106 -12.45 -7.92 -1.60
C ALA A 106 -12.86 -6.75 -0.69
N ASP A 107 -12.11 -5.65 -0.71
CA ASP A 107 -12.35 -4.44 0.08
C ASP A 107 -13.26 -3.41 -0.63
N VAL A 108 -13.75 -3.76 -1.83
CA VAL A 108 -14.70 -2.93 -2.59
C VAL A 108 -16.11 -3.52 -2.54
N GLY A 109 -17.07 -2.68 -2.13
CA GLY A 109 -18.47 -3.09 -1.98
C GLY A 109 -19.47 -1.97 -2.18
N ALA A 110 -20.73 -2.35 -2.39
CA ALA A 110 -21.83 -1.42 -2.52
C ALA A 110 -22.28 -0.93 -1.13
N SER A 111 -22.67 0.34 -1.05
CA SER A 111 -23.27 0.93 0.14
C SER A 111 -24.26 2.04 -0.23
N THR A 112 -24.78 2.72 0.78
CA THR A 112 -25.69 3.86 0.65
C THR A 112 -25.22 5.04 1.51
N MET A 113 -25.62 6.23 1.11
CA MET A 113 -25.33 7.48 1.80
C MET A 113 -26.61 8.31 1.98
N SER A 114 -26.77 8.96 3.12
CA SER A 114 -27.83 9.94 3.34
C SER A 114 -27.49 11.28 2.67
N HIS A 115 -28.50 12.12 2.42
CA HIS A 115 -28.28 13.48 1.92
C HIS A 115 -27.50 14.35 2.91
N ALA A 116 -27.49 13.98 4.19
CA ALA A 116 -26.69 14.62 5.23
C ALA A 116 -25.19 14.23 5.18
N GLY A 117 -24.77 13.36 4.27
CA GLY A 117 -23.37 12.96 4.10
C GLY A 117 -22.88 11.90 5.09
N TYR A 118 -23.78 11.01 5.53
CA TYR A 118 -23.44 9.84 6.35
C TYR A 118 -23.59 8.58 5.52
N THR A 119 -22.56 7.74 5.55
CA THR A 119 -22.49 6.48 4.80
C THR A 119 -22.85 5.30 5.69
N MET A 120 -23.60 4.35 5.14
CA MET A 120 -23.75 3.03 5.76
C MET A 120 -22.47 2.23 5.58
N PHE A 121 -22.33 1.11 6.31
CA PHE A 121 -21.22 0.20 6.09
C PHE A 121 -21.35 -0.53 4.74
N SER A 122 -20.25 -1.11 4.29
CA SER A 122 -20.18 -1.88 3.06
C SER A 122 -20.31 -3.38 3.34
N CYS A 123 -20.91 -4.13 2.42
CA CYS A 123 -20.94 -5.59 2.47
C CYS A 123 -19.69 -6.25 1.84
N ALA A 124 -18.60 -5.48 1.67
CA ALA A 124 -17.31 -5.99 1.24
C ALA A 124 -16.73 -7.00 2.26
N LYS A 125 -15.94 -7.96 1.76
CA LYS A 125 -15.50 -9.15 2.52
C LYS A 125 -14.02 -9.12 2.90
N GLY A 126 -13.25 -8.18 2.38
CA GLY A 126 -11.84 -7.99 2.68
C GLY A 126 -11.61 -7.58 4.13
N ALA A 127 -10.39 -7.78 4.63
CA ALA A 127 -10.06 -7.57 6.03
C ALA A 127 -10.28 -6.11 6.46
N SER A 128 -9.84 -5.16 5.64
CA SER A 128 -10.03 -3.74 5.91
C SER A 128 -11.51 -3.38 5.84
N ALA A 129 -12.23 -3.80 4.81
CA ALA A 129 -13.67 -3.55 4.75
C ALA A 129 -14.45 -4.11 5.95
N ARG A 130 -14.11 -5.33 6.40
CA ARG A 130 -14.71 -5.96 7.58
C ARG A 130 -14.40 -5.19 8.86
N PHE A 131 -13.16 -4.73 9.02
CA PHE A 131 -12.75 -3.89 10.15
C PHE A 131 -13.60 -2.62 10.21
N HIS A 132 -13.67 -1.87 9.11
CA HIS A 132 -14.42 -0.62 9.04
C HIS A 132 -15.92 -0.83 9.28
N ALA A 133 -16.51 -1.89 8.70
CA ALA A 133 -17.90 -2.25 8.95
C ALA A 133 -18.13 -2.57 10.43
N ALA A 134 -17.28 -3.39 11.05
CA ALA A 134 -17.40 -3.78 12.44
C ALA A 134 -17.20 -2.60 13.40
N ALA A 135 -16.29 -1.67 13.09
CA ALA A 135 -16.10 -0.42 13.85
C ALA A 135 -17.36 0.46 13.78
N ARG A 136 -17.94 0.65 12.60
CA ARG A 136 -19.18 1.43 12.43
C ARG A 136 -20.41 0.77 13.05
N MET A 137 -20.42 -0.56 13.15
CA MET A 137 -21.51 -1.33 13.78
C MET A 137 -21.30 -1.58 15.27
N GLN A 138 -20.21 -1.07 15.86
CA GLN A 138 -19.83 -1.34 17.25
C GLN A 138 -19.73 -2.85 17.55
N SER A 139 -19.34 -3.65 16.55
CA SER A 139 -19.25 -5.12 16.61
C SER A 139 -17.83 -5.64 16.36
N ILE A 140 -16.83 -4.78 16.51
CA ILE A 140 -15.41 -5.08 16.32
C ILE A 140 -14.91 -6.13 17.33
N ALA A 141 -14.04 -7.03 16.87
CA ALA A 141 -13.45 -8.08 17.71
C ALA A 141 -12.52 -7.47 18.77
N ALA A 142 -12.37 -8.15 19.91
CA ALA A 142 -11.58 -7.66 21.03
C ALA A 142 -10.11 -7.38 20.67
N LEU A 143 -9.52 -8.15 19.75
CA LEU A 143 -8.14 -7.94 19.29
C LEU A 143 -8.01 -6.73 18.35
N ASP A 144 -9.07 -6.38 17.61
CA ASP A 144 -9.05 -5.29 16.64
C ASP A 144 -9.48 -3.95 17.24
N VAL A 145 -10.24 -3.97 18.34
CA VAL A 145 -10.88 -2.76 18.91
C VAL A 145 -9.86 -1.70 19.32
N MET A 146 -8.66 -2.11 19.73
CA MET A 146 -7.58 -1.20 20.09
C MET A 146 -7.06 -0.37 18.92
N ARG A 147 -7.30 -0.77 17.67
CA ARG A 147 -7.01 0.07 16.49
C ARG A 147 -7.84 1.36 16.49
N LEU A 148 -8.92 1.45 17.27
CA LEU A 148 -9.71 2.66 17.46
C LEU A 148 -9.19 3.55 18.60
N TYR A 149 -8.28 3.04 19.44
CA TYR A 149 -7.65 3.82 20.49
C TYR A 149 -6.40 4.52 19.93
N LYS A 150 -6.48 5.85 19.80
CA LYS A 150 -5.42 6.69 19.21
C LYS A 150 -4.95 6.21 17.82
N PRO A 151 -5.86 6.00 16.84
CA PRO A 151 -5.47 5.66 15.49
C PRO A 151 -4.64 6.78 14.85
N GLU A 152 -3.99 6.45 13.74
CA GLU A 152 -3.41 7.49 12.89
C GLU A 152 -4.48 8.49 12.47
N THR A 153 -4.07 9.76 12.39
CA THR A 153 -4.94 10.83 11.94
C THR A 153 -4.24 11.68 10.88
N ILE A 154 -5.02 12.26 9.98
CA ILE A 154 -4.57 13.25 9.00
C ILE A 154 -5.63 14.33 8.84
N ARG A 155 -5.22 15.59 8.64
CA ARG A 155 -6.18 16.65 8.31
C ARG A 155 -6.72 16.45 6.89
N ALA A 156 -8.00 16.76 6.69
CA ALA A 156 -8.63 16.72 5.39
C ALA A 156 -7.89 17.59 4.35
N SER A 157 -7.38 18.76 4.79
CA SER A 157 -6.56 19.67 3.98
C SER A 157 -5.21 19.06 3.59
N GLU A 158 -4.55 18.36 4.52
CA GLU A 158 -3.29 17.66 4.27
C GLU A 158 -3.46 16.51 3.27
N LEU A 159 -4.53 15.71 3.43
CA LEU A 159 -4.84 14.62 2.49
C LEU A 159 -5.13 15.16 1.08
N ALA A 160 -5.90 16.25 0.98
CA ALA A 160 -6.15 16.91 -0.30
C ALA A 160 -4.87 17.52 -0.91
N SER A 161 -3.98 18.08 -0.09
CA SER A 161 -2.69 18.60 -0.52
C SER A 161 -1.80 17.48 -1.07
N ALA A 162 -1.72 16.33 -0.38
CA ALA A 162 -0.98 15.16 -0.81
C ALA A 162 -1.50 14.63 -2.16
N TYR A 163 -2.82 14.44 -2.28
CA TYR A 163 -3.44 14.05 -3.55
C TYR A 163 -3.05 15.00 -4.70
N ASN A 164 -3.13 16.32 -4.48
CA ASN A 164 -2.78 17.31 -5.50
C ASN A 164 -1.27 17.32 -5.82
N LYS A 165 -0.40 17.08 -4.83
CA LYS A 165 1.05 16.94 -5.04
C LYS A 165 1.36 15.75 -5.94
N GLY A 166 0.83 14.57 -5.63
CA GLY A 166 1.02 13.38 -6.47
C GLY A 166 0.36 13.52 -7.84
N LYS A 167 -0.80 14.17 -7.94
CA LYS A 167 -1.42 14.50 -9.24
C LYS A 167 -0.48 15.33 -10.13
N ARG A 168 0.15 16.37 -9.59
CA ARG A 168 1.13 17.19 -10.35
C ARG A 168 2.33 16.39 -10.85
N VAL A 169 2.77 15.37 -10.12
CA VAL A 169 3.82 14.45 -10.56
C VAL A 169 3.33 13.62 -11.75
N LEU A 170 2.17 12.97 -11.59
CA LEU A 170 1.62 12.07 -12.60
C LEU A 170 1.18 12.80 -13.88
N ASP A 171 0.72 14.04 -13.78
CA ASP A 171 0.34 14.85 -14.95
C ASP A 171 1.53 15.11 -15.91
N LYS A 172 2.77 14.99 -15.42
CA LYS A 172 4.00 15.07 -16.24
C LYS A 172 4.33 13.76 -16.96
N LEU A 173 3.65 12.65 -16.63
CA LEU A 173 3.96 11.30 -17.10
C LEU A 173 2.76 10.72 -17.87
N PRO A 174 2.59 11.07 -19.15
CA PRO A 174 1.46 10.59 -19.93
C PRO A 174 1.48 9.06 -20.08
N SER A 175 0.31 8.43 -19.89
CA SER A 175 0.12 6.98 -19.97
C SER A 175 0.98 6.17 -18.99
N PHE A 176 1.27 6.73 -17.82
CA PHE A 176 1.94 6.05 -16.73
C PHE A 176 0.95 5.23 -15.88
N PRO A 177 1.17 3.91 -15.70
CA PRO A 177 0.29 3.06 -14.90
C PRO A 177 0.53 3.28 -13.40
N SER A 178 -0.03 4.38 -12.89
CA SER A 178 0.27 4.91 -11.55
C SER A 178 -0.08 3.95 -10.41
N GLU A 179 -1.07 3.10 -10.57
CA GLU A 179 -1.52 2.07 -9.63
C GLU A 179 -0.41 1.05 -9.32
N ILE A 180 0.53 0.84 -10.25
CA ILE A 180 1.64 -0.11 -10.05
C ILE A 180 2.60 0.37 -8.96
N VAL A 181 2.76 1.69 -8.77
CA VAL A 181 3.53 2.25 -7.63
C VAL A 181 2.96 1.72 -6.32
N LEU A 182 1.63 1.82 -6.17
CA LEU A 182 0.93 1.43 -4.96
C LEU A 182 1.00 -0.08 -4.73
N TYR A 183 0.90 -0.89 -5.78
CA TYR A 183 1.07 -2.34 -5.67
C TYR A 183 2.48 -2.72 -5.22
N ALA A 184 3.53 -2.14 -5.81
CA ALA A 184 4.91 -2.40 -5.41
C ALA A 184 5.13 -2.09 -3.92
N SER A 185 4.71 -0.91 -3.46
CA SER A 185 4.82 -0.51 -2.05
C SER A 185 4.00 -1.40 -1.11
N SER A 186 2.77 -1.77 -1.50
CA SER A 186 1.90 -2.63 -0.68
C SER A 186 2.50 -4.03 -0.50
N HIS A 187 3.04 -4.62 -1.56
CA HIS A 187 3.67 -5.94 -1.50
C HIS A 187 4.99 -5.91 -0.72
N PHE A 188 5.76 -4.83 -0.84
CA PHE A 188 6.97 -4.62 -0.04
C PHE A 188 6.66 -4.70 1.45
N VAL A 189 5.69 -3.92 1.93
CA VAL A 189 5.33 -3.88 3.35
C VAL A 189 4.82 -5.23 3.88
N ARG A 190 4.27 -6.07 3.00
CA ARG A 190 3.72 -7.40 3.33
C ARG A 190 4.74 -8.53 3.25
N HIS A 191 6.02 -8.24 3.03
CA HIS A 191 7.08 -9.23 2.81
C HIS A 191 6.84 -10.12 1.58
N GLN A 192 6.10 -9.61 0.60
CA GLN A 192 5.80 -10.27 -0.66
C GLN A 192 6.82 -9.83 -1.71
N TRP A 193 8.07 -10.29 -1.52
CA TRP A 193 9.23 -9.82 -2.27
C TRP A 193 9.15 -10.06 -3.77
N SER A 194 8.58 -11.20 -4.18
CA SER A 194 8.41 -11.57 -5.58
C SER A 194 7.49 -10.59 -6.31
N GLU A 195 6.32 -10.32 -5.73
CA GLU A 195 5.31 -9.42 -6.27
C GLU A 195 5.79 -7.97 -6.27
N CYS A 196 6.44 -7.54 -5.18
CA CYS A 196 7.10 -6.24 -5.11
C CYS A 196 8.10 -6.06 -6.26
N LEU A 197 9.00 -7.03 -6.45
CA LEU A 197 10.01 -6.99 -7.51
C LEU A 197 9.39 -6.93 -8.91
N ILE A 198 8.34 -7.72 -9.17
CA ILE A 198 7.64 -7.74 -10.45
C ILE A 198 7.01 -6.38 -10.74
N HIS A 199 6.28 -5.80 -9.79
CA HIS A 199 5.61 -4.50 -9.96
C HIS A 199 6.62 -3.36 -10.10
N ALA A 200 7.64 -3.31 -9.23
CA ALA A 200 8.67 -2.27 -9.27
C ALA A 200 9.47 -2.31 -10.57
N TRP A 201 9.83 -3.51 -11.05
CA TRP A 201 10.52 -3.66 -12.34
C TRP A 201 9.62 -3.29 -13.52
N THR A 202 8.36 -3.73 -13.54
CA THR A 202 7.40 -3.36 -14.60
C THR A 202 7.28 -1.85 -14.74
N LEU A 203 7.24 -1.13 -13.61
CA LEU A 203 7.20 0.32 -13.61
C LEU A 203 8.52 0.94 -14.06
N SER A 204 9.65 0.39 -13.61
CA SER A 204 10.98 0.81 -14.02
C SER A 204 11.16 0.68 -15.53
N GLU A 205 10.72 -0.42 -16.14
CA GLU A 205 10.72 -0.59 -17.60
C GLU A 205 9.92 0.52 -18.29
N ARG A 206 8.72 0.82 -17.79
CA ARG A 206 7.92 1.90 -18.37
C ARG A 206 8.60 3.27 -18.24
N LEU A 207 9.26 3.54 -17.12
CA LEU A 207 10.03 4.77 -16.92
C LEU A 207 11.26 4.84 -17.81
N ILE A 208 11.95 3.72 -18.05
CA ILE A 208 13.06 3.63 -19.01
C ILE A 208 12.56 3.95 -20.42
N GLU A 209 11.38 3.47 -20.83
CA GLU A 209 10.80 3.84 -22.13
C GLU A 209 10.50 5.34 -22.24
N ILE A 210 9.97 5.94 -21.17
CA ILE A 210 9.68 7.38 -21.15
C ILE A 210 10.99 8.18 -21.21
N ALA A 211 11.98 7.81 -20.39
CA ALA A 211 13.32 8.41 -20.40
C ALA A 211 13.99 8.31 -21.78
N TRP A 212 13.90 7.15 -22.42
CA TRP A 212 14.39 6.92 -23.78
C TRP A 212 13.72 7.85 -24.79
N ALA A 213 12.39 7.94 -24.74
CA ALA A 213 11.63 8.84 -25.62
C ALA A 213 12.00 10.31 -25.41
N MET A 214 12.24 10.74 -24.17
CA MET A 214 12.59 12.13 -23.84
C MET A 214 14.02 12.50 -24.23
N ARG A 215 14.99 11.58 -24.02
CA ARG A 215 16.42 11.90 -24.10
C ARG A 215 17.10 11.42 -25.37
N VAL A 216 16.55 10.40 -26.03
CA VAL A 216 17.19 9.74 -27.18
C VAL A 216 16.39 9.90 -28.47
N VAL A 217 15.05 9.89 -28.40
CA VAL A 217 14.20 10.02 -29.60
C VAL A 217 13.91 11.52 -29.87
N PRO A 218 14.49 12.12 -30.92
CA PRO A 218 14.21 13.51 -31.24
C PRO A 218 12.77 13.67 -31.76
N PRO A 219 12.10 14.81 -31.51
CA PRO A 219 10.71 15.02 -31.92
C PRO A 219 10.51 14.99 -33.44
N ASN A 220 11.52 15.41 -34.22
CA ASN A 220 11.45 15.58 -35.68
C ASN A 220 12.33 14.56 -36.43
N VAL A 221 12.19 13.27 -36.13
CA VAL A 221 12.83 12.21 -36.92
C VAL A 221 11.92 11.66 -38.02
N ASP A 222 12.53 11.23 -39.12
CA ASP A 222 11.84 10.48 -40.18
C ASP A 222 11.31 9.13 -39.67
N ARG A 223 10.42 8.51 -40.45
CA ARG A 223 9.77 7.26 -40.06
C ARG A 223 10.78 6.13 -39.87
N ALA A 224 11.73 5.97 -40.79
CA ALA A 224 12.70 4.89 -40.75
C ALA A 224 13.57 4.94 -39.48
N ARG A 225 14.02 6.14 -39.11
CA ARG A 225 14.80 6.36 -37.88
C ARG A 225 13.95 6.13 -36.63
N ARG A 226 12.68 6.54 -36.65
CA ARG A 226 11.75 6.31 -35.55
C ARG A 226 11.52 4.81 -35.32
N ASP A 227 11.23 4.07 -36.39
CA ASP A 227 10.99 2.63 -36.34
C ASP A 227 12.23 1.90 -35.79
N PHE A 228 13.43 2.31 -36.24
CA PHE A 228 14.68 1.78 -35.71
C PHE A 228 14.88 2.05 -34.21
N LEU A 229 14.58 3.26 -33.73
CA LEU A 229 14.72 3.62 -32.31
C LEU A 229 13.63 3.02 -31.40
N GLN A 230 12.57 2.48 -32.00
CA GLN A 230 11.46 1.82 -31.30
C GLN A 230 11.52 0.29 -31.39
N ASP A 231 12.49 -0.27 -32.14
CA ASP A 231 12.68 -1.72 -32.23
C ASP A 231 13.11 -2.31 -30.89
N GLN A 232 12.18 -3.01 -30.24
CA GLN A 232 12.36 -3.64 -28.93
C GLN A 232 13.36 -4.81 -28.95
N ARG A 233 13.70 -5.36 -30.13
CA ARG A 233 14.72 -6.42 -30.26
C ARG A 233 16.13 -5.84 -30.18
N ALA A 234 16.34 -4.70 -30.82
CA ALA A 234 17.61 -3.99 -30.78
C ALA A 234 17.79 -3.22 -29.47
N TRP A 235 16.71 -2.57 -28.99
CA TRP A 235 16.73 -1.71 -27.81
C TRP A 235 16.06 -2.37 -26.62
N THR A 236 16.73 -3.37 -26.06
CA THR A 236 16.33 -3.98 -24.78
C THR A 236 16.47 -2.98 -23.63
N SER A 237 15.79 -3.21 -22.51
CA SER A 237 15.92 -2.39 -21.29
C SER A 237 17.37 -2.26 -20.83
N ALA A 238 18.18 -3.32 -20.98
CA ALA A 238 19.61 -3.29 -20.65
C ALA A 238 20.39 -2.34 -21.57
N THR A 239 20.14 -2.40 -22.89
CA THR A 239 20.76 -1.51 -23.88
C THR A 239 20.36 -0.04 -23.64
N LYS A 240 19.08 0.20 -23.33
CA LYS A 240 18.57 1.56 -23.05
C LYS A 240 19.22 2.16 -21.81
N LEU A 241 19.36 1.38 -20.72
CA LEU A 241 20.06 1.82 -19.52
C LEU A 241 21.52 2.20 -19.79
N GLU A 242 22.24 1.40 -20.58
CA GLU A 242 23.63 1.70 -20.95
C GLU A 242 23.72 3.01 -21.74
N VAL A 243 22.88 3.22 -22.75
CA VAL A 243 22.88 4.47 -23.52
C VAL A 243 22.52 5.67 -22.64
N LEU A 244 21.51 5.54 -21.77
CA LEU A 244 21.09 6.60 -20.85
C LEU A 244 22.22 6.98 -19.87
N LEU A 245 23.04 6.01 -19.45
CA LEU A 245 24.26 6.25 -18.69
C LEU A 245 25.29 7.02 -19.51
N GLN A 246 25.60 6.57 -20.74
CA GLN A 246 26.63 7.17 -21.59
C GLN A 246 26.32 8.63 -21.95
N ILE A 247 25.05 8.97 -22.16
CA ILE A 247 24.61 10.36 -22.40
C ILE A 247 24.43 11.17 -21.11
N ARG A 248 24.77 10.59 -19.95
CA ARG A 248 24.64 11.19 -18.61
C ARG A 248 23.22 11.64 -18.26
N ALA A 249 22.21 10.94 -18.79
CA ALA A 249 20.83 11.16 -18.38
C ALA A 249 20.51 10.48 -17.05
N LEU A 250 21.15 9.34 -16.76
CA LEU A 250 21.01 8.62 -15.50
C LEU A 250 22.35 8.49 -14.77
N PRO A 251 22.39 8.59 -13.43
CA PRO A 251 23.57 8.30 -12.63
C PRO A 251 24.01 6.84 -12.73
N GLU A 252 25.31 6.59 -12.61
CA GLU A 252 25.90 5.25 -12.63
C GLU A 252 25.31 4.32 -11.56
N GLN A 253 25.17 4.82 -10.32
CA GLN A 253 24.66 4.05 -9.20
C GLN A 253 23.21 3.56 -9.42
N LEU A 254 22.36 4.42 -10.00
CA LEU A 254 20.99 4.06 -10.35
C LEU A 254 20.96 2.97 -11.43
N VAL A 255 21.79 3.11 -12.47
CA VAL A 255 21.88 2.13 -13.56
C VAL A 255 22.41 0.78 -13.08
N MET A 256 23.37 0.78 -12.15
CA MET A 256 23.84 -0.44 -11.50
C MET A 256 22.73 -1.14 -10.72
N SER A 257 22.01 -0.38 -9.88
CA SER A 257 20.89 -0.90 -9.07
C SER A 257 19.77 -1.47 -9.95
N LEU A 258 19.36 -0.75 -11.00
CA LEU A 258 18.35 -1.22 -11.96
C LEU A 258 18.79 -2.51 -12.68
N ASN A 259 20.08 -2.67 -12.99
CA ASN A 259 20.58 -3.90 -13.58
C ASN A 259 20.56 -5.09 -12.60
N VAL A 260 20.81 -4.87 -11.32
CA VAL A 260 20.67 -5.91 -10.28
C VAL A 260 19.21 -6.34 -10.18
N VAL A 261 18.29 -5.37 -10.06
CA VAL A 261 16.84 -5.59 -10.01
C VAL A 261 16.35 -6.38 -11.23
N ARG A 262 16.77 -5.99 -12.44
CA ARG A 262 16.46 -6.70 -13.68
C ARG A 262 16.93 -8.16 -13.65
N LYS A 263 18.17 -8.40 -13.22
CA LYS A 263 18.73 -9.76 -13.11
C LYS A 263 17.98 -10.59 -12.07
N ALA A 264 17.61 -10.01 -10.94
CA ALA A 264 16.79 -10.67 -9.91
C ALA A 264 15.42 -11.06 -10.47
N ARG A 265 14.74 -10.14 -11.18
CA ARG A 265 13.45 -10.41 -11.82
C ARG A 265 13.56 -11.53 -12.86
N ASN A 266 14.62 -11.53 -13.67
CA ASN A 266 14.85 -12.59 -14.65
C ASN A 266 15.07 -13.96 -13.99
N ARG A 267 15.86 -14.03 -12.89
CA ARG A 267 16.02 -15.28 -12.12
C ARG A 267 14.71 -15.78 -11.52
N LEU A 268 13.87 -14.88 -11.02
CA LEU A 268 12.54 -15.23 -10.54
C LEU A 268 11.68 -15.83 -11.67
N VAL A 269 11.60 -15.16 -12.82
CA VAL A 269 10.74 -15.56 -13.94
C VAL A 269 11.23 -16.80 -14.67
N HIS A 270 12.54 -16.97 -14.85
CA HIS A 270 13.11 -18.08 -15.62
C HIS A 270 13.51 -19.27 -14.77
N ASP A 271 14.03 -19.03 -13.56
CA ASP A 271 14.60 -20.07 -12.70
C ASP A 271 13.72 -20.36 -11.47
N GLY A 272 12.63 -19.60 -11.26
CA GLY A 272 11.76 -19.74 -10.09
C GLY A 272 12.41 -19.28 -8.78
N LYS A 273 13.55 -18.59 -8.83
CA LYS A 273 14.30 -18.20 -7.64
C LYS A 273 13.70 -16.94 -7.00
N SER A 274 13.12 -17.10 -5.81
CA SER A 274 12.55 -16.00 -5.03
C SER A 274 13.59 -14.94 -4.67
N PRO A 275 13.26 -13.64 -4.78
CA PRO A 275 14.09 -12.56 -4.26
C PRO A 275 14.01 -12.47 -2.73
N ASP A 276 14.99 -11.78 -2.15
CA ASP A 276 15.04 -11.43 -0.74
C ASP A 276 14.71 -9.94 -0.51
N TYR A 277 14.75 -9.51 0.75
CA TYR A 277 14.56 -8.11 1.15
C TYR A 277 15.49 -7.14 0.41
N SER A 278 16.77 -7.49 0.24
CA SER A 278 17.76 -6.63 -0.42
C SER A 278 17.36 -6.34 -1.87
N ASN A 279 16.95 -7.39 -2.61
CA ASN A 279 16.46 -7.23 -3.98
C ASN A 279 15.18 -6.37 -4.03
N ALA A 280 14.22 -6.59 -3.13
CA ALA A 280 12.96 -5.84 -3.10
C ALA A 280 13.16 -4.37 -2.71
N SER A 281 14.00 -4.10 -1.70
CA SER A 281 14.32 -2.75 -1.22
C SER A 281 15.03 -1.94 -2.30
N MET A 282 16.00 -2.55 -2.98
CA MET A 282 16.69 -1.95 -4.11
C MET A 282 15.73 -1.65 -5.28
N ALA A 283 14.76 -2.54 -5.53
CA ALA A 283 13.76 -2.33 -6.57
C ALA A 283 12.86 -1.12 -6.29
N ILE A 284 12.34 -1.00 -5.07
CA ILE A 284 11.53 0.15 -4.65
C ILE A 284 12.33 1.46 -4.73
N ARG A 285 13.54 1.50 -4.15
CA ARG A 285 14.43 2.67 -4.17
C ARG A 285 14.73 3.12 -5.59
N SER A 286 15.22 2.21 -6.44
CA SER A 286 15.59 2.52 -7.83
C SER A 286 14.39 2.96 -8.66
N MET A 287 13.21 2.39 -8.42
CA MET A 287 11.97 2.78 -9.09
C MET A 287 11.56 4.22 -8.74
N PHE A 288 11.61 4.60 -7.45
CA PHE A 288 11.29 5.96 -7.02
C PHE A 288 12.35 6.99 -7.45
N GLU A 289 13.62 6.63 -7.43
CA GLU A 289 14.71 7.49 -7.93
C GLU A 289 14.55 7.72 -9.44
N LEU A 290 14.28 6.67 -10.22
CA LEU A 290 14.01 6.81 -11.65
C LEU A 290 12.73 7.63 -11.92
N LEU A 291 11.67 7.44 -11.12
CA LEU A 291 10.44 8.22 -11.20
C LEU A 291 10.70 9.71 -10.94
N SER A 292 11.48 10.03 -9.90
CA SER A 292 11.95 11.37 -9.56
C SER A 292 12.66 12.02 -10.74
N MET A 293 13.64 11.32 -11.34
CA MET A 293 14.40 11.82 -12.48
C MET A 293 13.49 12.11 -13.68
N VAL A 294 12.61 11.18 -14.05
CA VAL A 294 11.73 11.37 -15.21
C VAL A 294 10.68 12.47 -14.94
N ALA A 295 10.08 12.52 -13.76
CA ALA A 295 9.07 13.53 -13.40
C ALA A 295 9.65 14.95 -13.19
N SER A 296 10.96 15.06 -12.97
CA SER A 296 11.68 16.33 -12.85
C SER A 296 12.38 16.74 -14.15
N ASP A 297 12.14 16.03 -15.26
CA ASP A 297 12.89 16.21 -16.53
C ASP A 297 14.42 16.20 -16.31
N PHE A 298 14.86 15.31 -15.40
CA PHE A 298 16.26 15.09 -15.02
C PHE A 298 16.93 16.31 -14.35
N VAL A 299 16.14 17.20 -13.73
CA VAL A 299 16.61 18.42 -13.03
C VAL A 299 16.64 18.28 -11.49
N SER A 300 16.19 17.14 -10.93
CA SER A 300 16.25 16.79 -9.49
C SER A 300 15.25 17.50 -8.56
N ASP A 301 14.23 18.18 -9.09
CA ASP A 301 13.27 18.96 -8.27
C ASP A 301 12.21 18.13 -7.52
N VAL A 302 12.14 16.82 -7.75
CA VAL A 302 11.13 15.94 -7.13
C VAL A 302 11.86 14.89 -6.30
N ASP A 303 11.80 14.98 -4.98
CA ASP A 303 12.40 13.98 -4.08
C ASP A 303 11.33 13.04 -3.52
N PHE A 304 11.62 11.74 -3.57
CA PHE A 304 10.77 10.67 -3.04
C PHE A 304 11.44 9.89 -1.91
N GLU A 305 12.62 10.31 -1.42
CA GLU A 305 13.31 9.59 -0.34
C GLU A 305 12.43 9.49 0.91
N ASP A 306 11.76 10.56 1.33
CA ASP A 306 10.77 10.53 2.43
C ASP A 306 9.66 9.48 2.20
N THR A 307 9.24 9.28 0.95
CA THR A 307 8.20 8.30 0.61
C THR A 307 8.74 6.88 0.70
N VAL A 308 9.99 6.66 0.26
CA VAL A 308 10.68 5.37 0.37
C VAL A 308 10.92 5.02 1.84
N GLU A 309 11.41 5.96 2.64
CA GLU A 309 11.62 5.78 4.07
C GLU A 309 10.29 5.47 4.77
N LEU A 310 9.22 6.19 4.42
CA LEU A 310 7.90 5.96 4.96
C LEU A 310 7.38 4.55 4.62
N VAL A 311 7.52 4.08 3.38
CA VAL A 311 7.16 2.70 3.01
C VAL A 311 8.05 1.69 3.76
N THR A 312 9.34 1.95 3.88
CA THR A 312 10.29 1.05 4.56
C THR A 312 9.95 0.88 6.04
N LYS A 313 9.67 1.99 6.73
CA LYS A 313 9.28 1.99 8.14
C LYS A 313 7.96 1.26 8.40
N ARG A 314 7.14 1.07 7.36
CA ARG A 314 5.84 0.40 7.45
C ARG A 314 5.90 -1.09 7.23
N SER A 315 7.06 -1.64 6.85
CA SER A 315 7.25 -3.08 6.73
C SER A 315 6.81 -3.79 7.99
N ARG A 316 6.07 -4.88 7.81
CA ARG A 316 5.57 -5.70 8.91
C ARG A 316 6.74 -6.35 9.66
N PRO A 317 6.61 -6.62 10.96
CA PRO A 317 7.68 -7.25 11.72
C PRO A 317 8.01 -8.64 11.17
N GLU A 318 9.27 -9.03 11.34
CA GLU A 318 9.73 -10.40 11.06
C GLU A 318 8.99 -11.42 11.94
N LEU A 319 8.93 -12.67 11.48
CA LEU A 319 8.26 -13.75 12.21
C LEU A 319 8.84 -13.94 13.63
N PHE A 320 10.15 -13.72 13.76
CA PHE A 320 10.87 -13.70 15.02
C PHE A 320 11.53 -12.33 15.14
N PRO A 321 10.84 -11.33 15.72
CA PRO A 321 11.45 -10.03 15.92
C PRO A 321 12.66 -10.20 16.84
N GLN A 322 13.78 -9.58 16.49
CA GLN A 322 14.85 -9.38 17.47
C GLN A 322 14.32 -8.39 18.51
N GLU A 323 14.59 -8.63 19.80
CA GLU A 323 14.20 -7.72 20.88
C GLU A 323 14.94 -6.39 20.69
N GLU A 324 14.36 -5.50 19.88
CA GLU A 324 14.73 -4.11 19.75
C GLU A 324 13.56 -3.26 20.28
N ASP A 325 13.87 -2.11 20.88
CA ASP A 325 12.91 -1.11 21.30
C ASP A 325 12.16 -0.57 20.06
N ASP A 326 11.10 -1.26 19.63
CA ASP A 326 10.24 -0.81 18.53
C ASP A 326 9.43 0.41 19.02
N PRO A 327 9.48 1.57 18.35
CA PRO A 327 8.57 2.68 18.66
C PRO A 327 7.07 2.34 18.48
N LEU A 328 6.73 1.16 17.95
CA LEU A 328 5.38 0.59 17.89
C LEU A 328 5.06 -0.38 19.04
N ASP A 329 5.93 -0.48 20.06
CA ASP A 329 5.72 -1.40 21.18
C ASP A 329 4.37 -1.11 21.87
N PRO A 330 3.54 -2.14 22.16
CA PRO A 330 2.20 -1.92 22.65
C PRO A 330 2.22 -1.20 23.99
N THR A 331 1.60 -0.02 24.05
CA THR A 331 1.45 0.72 25.31
C THR A 331 0.42 0.08 26.26
N HIS A 332 -0.42 -0.81 25.73
CA HIS A 332 -1.48 -1.48 26.47
C HIS A 332 -1.53 -2.94 26.02
N PHE A 333 -1.50 -3.87 26.98
CA PHE A 333 -1.64 -5.30 26.73
C PHE A 333 -2.97 -5.77 27.28
N LEU A 334 -3.68 -6.60 26.50
CA LEU A 334 -4.76 -7.40 27.04
C LEU A 334 -4.13 -8.53 27.84
N GLU A 335 -4.58 -8.74 29.08
CA GLU A 335 -4.18 -9.91 29.84
C GLU A 335 -4.61 -11.16 29.06
N LEU A 336 -3.63 -11.96 28.67
CA LEU A 336 -3.89 -13.22 28.00
C LEU A 336 -4.37 -14.23 29.05
N PRO A 337 -5.51 -14.91 28.84
CA PRO A 337 -5.92 -15.96 29.74
C PRO A 337 -4.83 -17.05 29.76
N PRO A 338 -4.44 -17.55 30.95
CA PRO A 338 -3.41 -18.57 31.04
C PRO A 338 -3.89 -19.85 30.33
N VAL A 339 -2.94 -20.60 29.77
CA VAL A 339 -3.19 -21.91 29.16
C VAL A 339 -2.19 -22.93 29.72
N PRO A 340 -2.50 -24.24 29.69
CA PRO A 340 -1.64 -25.26 30.27
C PRO A 340 -0.19 -25.17 29.80
N GLY A 341 0.76 -25.24 30.74
CA GLY A 341 2.20 -25.13 30.47
C GLY A 341 2.77 -23.71 30.39
N PHE A 342 1.94 -22.67 30.52
CA PHE A 342 2.36 -21.27 30.61
C PHE A 342 2.19 -20.74 32.05
N SER A 343 2.90 -19.66 32.39
CA SER A 343 2.82 -19.04 33.71
C SER A 343 1.39 -18.58 34.01
N GLY A 344 0.90 -18.92 35.21
CA GLY A 344 -0.43 -18.52 35.67
C GLY A 344 -1.54 -19.57 35.47
N TRP A 345 -1.24 -20.71 34.83
CA TRP A 345 -2.15 -21.86 34.82
C TRP A 345 -2.14 -22.58 36.18
N SER A 346 -3.32 -22.96 36.68
CA SER A 346 -3.44 -23.69 37.95
C SER A 346 -3.10 -25.17 37.77
N ASP A 347 -2.25 -25.72 38.64
CA ASP A 347 -1.92 -27.16 38.64
C ASP A 347 -3.14 -28.04 38.97
N ASP A 348 -4.20 -27.46 39.53
CA ASP A 348 -5.44 -28.15 39.89
C ASP A 348 -6.46 -28.23 38.74
N GLU A 349 -6.21 -27.56 37.60
CA GLU A 349 -7.10 -27.60 36.44
C GLU A 349 -6.72 -28.75 35.49
N GLU A 350 -7.64 -29.71 35.31
CA GLU A 350 -7.47 -30.81 34.36
C GLU A 350 -7.49 -30.32 32.91
N TYR A 351 -6.54 -30.80 32.10
CA TYR A 351 -6.49 -30.54 30.66
C TYR A 351 -6.01 -31.77 29.87
N GLU A 352 -6.38 -31.83 28.59
CA GLU A 352 -6.06 -32.96 27.72
C GLU A 352 -4.58 -32.97 27.33
N VAL A 353 -3.94 -34.14 27.44
CA VAL A 353 -2.57 -34.38 26.97
C VAL A 353 -2.57 -35.52 25.96
N ILE A 354 -2.17 -35.20 24.72
CA ILE A 354 -1.95 -36.19 23.66
C ILE A 354 -0.46 -36.25 23.35
N GLU A 355 0.23 -37.26 23.88
CA GLU A 355 1.70 -37.40 23.77
C GLU A 355 2.19 -37.39 22.32
N SER A 356 1.42 -37.93 21.37
CA SER A 356 1.77 -37.95 19.94
C SER A 356 1.73 -36.57 19.28
N LEU A 357 1.09 -35.58 19.89
CA LEU A 357 1.00 -34.20 19.40
C LEU A 357 2.00 -33.26 20.07
N ARG A 358 2.75 -33.73 21.08
CA ARG A 358 3.76 -32.90 21.74
C ARG A 358 4.96 -32.68 20.82
N VAL A 359 5.18 -31.43 20.46
CA VAL A 359 6.34 -31.01 19.68
C VAL A 359 7.58 -31.04 20.57
N LYS A 360 8.64 -31.72 20.10
CA LYS A 360 9.93 -31.72 20.80
C LYS A 360 10.61 -30.36 20.61
N ARG A 361 11.23 -29.85 21.67
CA ARG A 361 12.07 -28.66 21.58
C ARG A 361 13.18 -28.91 20.55
N VAL A 362 13.35 -27.98 19.62
CA VAL A 362 14.47 -27.95 18.70
C VAL A 362 15.54 -27.06 19.33
N ASP A 363 16.68 -27.62 19.69
CA ASP A 363 17.84 -26.83 20.11
C ASP A 363 18.51 -26.25 18.86
N PHE A 364 18.33 -24.95 18.64
CA PHE A 364 18.85 -24.23 17.47
C PHE A 364 20.39 -24.26 17.33
N ARG A 365 21.12 -24.78 18.34
CA ARG A 365 22.59 -24.96 18.29
C ARG A 365 23.04 -26.13 17.41
N ASP A 366 22.16 -27.10 17.13
CA ASP A 366 22.51 -28.29 16.34
C ASP A 366 22.17 -28.12 14.84
N ALA A 367 21.43 -27.08 14.46
CA ALA A 367 20.99 -26.86 13.09
C ALA A 367 22.06 -26.21 12.19
N GLU A 368 23.04 -25.51 12.76
CA GLU A 368 24.15 -24.90 11.99
C GLU A 368 25.31 -25.88 11.70
N GLY A 369 25.25 -27.12 12.22
CA GLY A 369 26.33 -28.11 12.13
C GLY A 369 26.18 -29.23 11.10
N SER A 370 25.15 -29.23 10.24
CA SER A 370 24.89 -30.35 9.31
C SER A 370 24.86 -29.96 7.81
N GLY A 371 25.47 -28.82 7.46
CA GLY A 371 25.60 -28.36 6.07
C GLY A 371 26.84 -28.86 5.32
N ASP A 372 27.78 -29.53 5.98
CA ASP A 372 28.99 -30.11 5.38
C ASP A 372 29.05 -31.61 5.71
N GLU A 373 28.22 -32.41 5.04
CA GLU A 373 28.52 -33.84 4.75
C GLU A 373 27.40 -34.46 3.90
N ALA A 374 27.42 -34.19 2.60
CA ALA A 374 26.95 -35.14 1.58
C ALA A 374 27.74 -34.92 0.28
N LYS A 375 28.51 -35.95 -0.07
CA LYS A 375 29.41 -36.06 -1.22
C LYS A 375 28.72 -35.90 -2.58
#